data_AF-A0A3B1ILI3-F1
#
_entry.id   AF-A0A3B1ILI3-F1
#
_cell.length_a   1.000
_cell.length_b   1.000
_cell.length_c   1.000
_cell.angle_alpha   90.00
_cell.angle_beta   90.00
_cell.angle_gamma   90.00
#
_symmetry.space_group_name_H-M   'P 1'
#
loop_
_entity.id
_entity.type
_entity.pdbx_description
1 polymer ?
#
loop_
_entity_poly.entity_id
_entity_poly.type
_entity_poly.pdbx_seq_one_letter_code
_entity_poly.pdbx_strand_id
1 'polypeptide(L)'
;MCHSLAQVCLVFLPHLVSFFSCPLFTCHVFPSHVLLVEVVAGDNVTLWCRNRLTRPDYLFWCKHTNNSVPVYITCRFYSPSPSTSCGLITDSERVEMMVNSENSSLTIRSFNVSDSGLYYCCSLKQKYMIYSNSTYLQIRGTHQDKEMELESLGKKQKSKLNKHQLN
;
A
#
# COMPACT_ATOMS: atom_id res chain seq x y z
N MET A 1 -24.54 -7.47 16.80
CA MET A 1 -24.01 -6.84 18.03
C MET A 1 -23.01 -7.80 18.64
N CYS A 2 -21.71 -7.50 18.59
CA CYS A 2 -20.76 -8.13 19.51
C CYS A 2 -19.57 -7.19 19.69
N HIS A 3 -19.32 -6.86 20.94
CA HIS A 3 -18.41 -5.82 21.40
C HIS A 3 -16.95 -6.19 21.15
N SER A 4 -16.17 -5.18 20.79
CA SER A 4 -14.71 -5.16 20.83
C SER A 4 -14.25 -5.34 22.28
N LEU A 5 -13.50 -6.41 22.54
CA LEU A 5 -12.67 -6.51 23.74
C LEU A 5 -11.22 -6.33 23.30
N ALA A 6 -10.77 -5.08 23.41
CA ALA A 6 -9.37 -4.81 23.66
C ALA A 6 -9.05 -5.30 25.07
N GLN A 7 -8.09 -6.22 25.21
CA GLN A 7 -7.49 -6.53 26.50
C GLN A 7 -5.99 -6.67 26.30
N VAL A 8 -5.27 -5.57 26.56
CA VAL A 8 -4.37 -5.42 27.72
C VAL A 8 -3.07 -6.18 27.50
N CYS A 9 -2.03 -5.44 27.12
CA CYS A 9 -0.63 -5.84 27.28
C CYS A 9 -0.39 -6.23 28.75
N LEU A 10 -0.34 -7.53 29.03
CA LEU A 10 0.25 -8.01 30.26
C LEU A 10 1.76 -8.15 30.03
N VAL A 11 2.47 -7.38 30.83
CA VAL A 11 3.92 -7.32 30.95
C VAL A 11 4.42 -8.70 31.41
N PHE A 12 5.20 -9.39 30.59
CA PHE A 12 5.83 -10.64 30.99
C PHE A 12 7.04 -10.34 31.90
N LEU A 13 6.93 -10.73 33.18
CA LEU A 13 8.08 -10.88 34.10
C LEU A 13 8.91 -12.11 33.66
N PRO A 14 10.25 -12.01 33.59
CA PRO A 14 11.08 -13.08 33.03
C PRO A 14 11.49 -14.05 34.14
N HIS A 15 10.69 -15.10 34.37
CA HIS A 15 11.22 -16.32 34.95
C HIS A 15 10.30 -17.51 34.68
N LEU A 16 10.59 -18.20 33.57
CA LEU A 16 10.48 -19.65 33.35
C LEU A 16 10.50 -19.87 31.83
N VAL A 17 11.71 -19.93 31.30
CA VAL A 17 11.98 -20.22 29.89
C VAL A 17 11.71 -21.71 29.66
N SER A 18 10.47 -22.03 29.32
CA SER A 18 10.10 -23.34 28.80
C SER A 18 10.22 -23.28 27.28
N PHE A 19 11.34 -23.82 26.77
CA PHE A 19 11.59 -24.05 25.35
C PHE A 19 10.58 -25.06 24.78
N PHE A 20 9.40 -24.59 24.41
CA PHE A 20 8.55 -25.28 23.43
C PHE A 20 8.82 -24.64 22.07
N SER A 21 9.79 -25.19 21.33
CA SER A 21 9.90 -24.90 19.91
C SER A 21 8.66 -25.48 19.23
N CYS A 22 7.67 -24.63 18.98
CA CYS A 22 6.56 -24.97 18.11
C CYS A 22 6.92 -24.47 16.70
N PRO A 23 7.39 -25.34 15.78
CA PRO A 23 7.72 -24.94 14.41
C PRO A 23 6.48 -24.68 13.53
N LEU A 24 5.32 -24.37 14.11
CA LEU A 24 4.04 -24.21 13.40
C LEU A 24 3.31 -22.89 13.65
N PHE A 25 3.91 -21.96 14.39
CA PHE A 25 3.42 -20.58 14.42
C PHE A 25 4.40 -19.68 13.68
N THR A 26 4.48 -19.84 12.36
CA THR A 26 4.69 -18.64 11.55
C THR A 26 3.46 -17.78 11.83
N CYS A 27 3.64 -16.73 12.63
CA CYS A 27 2.67 -15.65 12.64
C CYS A 27 2.76 -15.02 11.26
N HIS A 28 2.05 -15.60 10.29
CA HIS A 28 1.63 -14.86 9.12
C HIS A 28 0.70 -13.78 9.65
N VAL A 29 1.31 -12.66 10.06
CA VAL A 29 0.64 -11.38 10.06
C VAL A 29 0.31 -11.13 8.60
N PHE A 30 -0.81 -11.69 8.12
CA PHE A 30 -1.42 -11.22 6.88
C PHE A 30 -1.86 -9.79 7.17
N PRO A 31 -1.26 -8.77 6.54
CA PRO A 31 -1.74 -7.42 6.71
C PRO A 31 -3.20 -7.37 6.25
N SER A 32 -4.03 -6.79 7.11
CA SER A 32 -5.43 -6.45 6.86
C SER A 32 -5.61 -5.85 5.44
N HIS A 33 -6.39 -6.55 4.60
CA HIS A 33 -7.01 -6.09 3.35
C HIS A 33 -6.18 -5.12 2.48
N VAL A 34 -5.13 -5.63 1.81
CA VAL A 34 -4.61 -4.94 0.61
C VAL A 34 -5.57 -5.22 -0.54
N LEU A 35 -6.22 -4.17 -1.06
CA LEU A 35 -7.06 -4.29 -2.25
C LEU A 35 -6.18 -4.36 -3.50
N LEU A 36 -6.35 -5.39 -4.33
CA LEU A 36 -5.70 -5.47 -5.64
C LEU A 36 -6.60 -4.86 -6.71
N VAL A 37 -6.07 -3.95 -7.51
CA VAL A 37 -6.76 -3.37 -8.66
C VAL A 37 -5.87 -3.51 -9.90
N GLU A 38 -6.40 -4.19 -10.91
CA GLU A 38 -5.77 -4.30 -12.23
C GLU A 38 -6.23 -3.16 -13.13
N VAL A 39 -5.27 -2.50 -13.78
CA VAL A 39 -5.50 -1.34 -14.65
C VAL A 39 -4.95 -1.67 -16.04
N VAL A 40 -5.68 -1.32 -17.10
CA VAL A 40 -5.17 -1.47 -18.47
C VAL A 40 -4.12 -0.39 -18.73
N ALA A 41 -3.03 -0.75 -19.42
CA ALA A 41 -1.98 0.20 -19.76
C ALA A 41 -2.55 1.38 -20.57
N GLY A 42 -2.23 2.61 -20.16
CA GLY A 42 -2.70 3.83 -20.81
C GLY A 42 -4.02 4.38 -20.25
N ASP A 43 -4.76 3.61 -19.44
CA ASP A 43 -6.00 4.09 -18.81
C ASP A 43 -5.71 5.05 -17.65
N ASN A 44 -6.75 5.80 -17.26
CA ASN A 44 -6.72 6.61 -16.04
C ASN A 44 -7.29 5.79 -14.87
N VAL A 45 -6.64 5.83 -13.72
CA VAL A 45 -7.11 5.18 -12.49
C VAL A 45 -7.33 6.22 -11.41
N THR A 46 -8.43 6.10 -10.66
CA THR A 46 -8.74 6.95 -9.52
C THR A 46 -8.85 6.11 -8.26
N LEU A 47 -8.00 6.40 -7.29
CA LEU A 47 -8.07 5.84 -5.94
C LEU A 47 -8.86 6.77 -5.03
N TRP A 48 -9.58 6.17 -4.07
CA TRP A 48 -10.34 6.89 -3.07
C TRP A 48 -9.87 6.53 -1.68
N CYS A 49 -9.71 7.54 -0.84
CA CYS A 49 -9.43 7.41 0.57
C CYS A 49 -10.49 8.15 1.36
N ARG A 50 -11.12 7.47 2.32
CA ARG A 50 -12.06 8.10 3.23
C ARG A 50 -11.27 8.75 4.38
N ASN A 51 -11.48 10.04 4.57
CA ASN A 51 -10.92 10.82 5.66
C ASN A 51 -12.03 11.45 6.53
N ARG A 52 -11.66 11.93 7.71
CA ARG A 52 -12.58 12.68 8.58
C ARG A 52 -11.87 13.92 9.07
N LEU A 53 -11.69 14.87 8.15
CA LEU A 53 -11.00 16.12 8.42
C LEU A 53 -12.02 17.11 8.97
N THR A 54 -11.97 17.35 10.28
CA THR A 54 -12.83 18.34 10.95
C THR A 54 -12.15 19.68 11.15
N ARG A 55 -10.85 19.77 10.87
CA ARG A 55 -10.00 20.95 11.00
C ARG A 55 -9.03 20.99 9.83
N PRO A 56 -8.44 22.16 9.51
CA PRO A 56 -7.42 22.24 8.49
C PRO A 56 -6.25 21.30 8.78
N ASP A 57 -5.82 20.56 7.77
CA ASP A 57 -4.78 19.54 7.91
C ASP A 57 -4.14 19.23 6.55
N TYR A 58 -2.93 18.68 6.57
CA TYR A 58 -2.24 18.18 5.39
C TYR A 58 -2.61 16.74 5.12
N LEU A 59 -2.95 16.46 3.87
CA LEU A 59 -3.19 15.11 3.38
C LEU A 59 -2.22 14.80 2.24
N PHE A 60 -1.64 13.62 2.30
CA PHE A 60 -0.64 13.14 1.36
C PHE A 60 -1.12 11.85 0.73
N TRP A 61 -0.75 11.66 -0.53
CA TRP A 61 -0.79 10.35 -1.17
C TRP A 61 0.63 9.80 -1.25
N CYS A 62 0.79 8.56 -0.79
CA CYS A 62 2.06 7.86 -0.80
C CYS A 62 1.99 6.66 -1.74
N LYS A 63 3.14 6.36 -2.35
CA LYS A 63 3.38 5.12 -3.08
C LYS A 63 4.57 4.41 -2.48
N HIS A 64 4.42 3.11 -2.27
CA HIS A 64 5.48 2.22 -1.83
C HIS A 64 5.72 1.19 -2.94
N THR A 65 6.97 1.08 -3.40
CA THR A 65 7.44 0.04 -4.32
C THR A 65 8.28 -0.98 -3.56
N ASN A 66 8.37 -2.22 -4.05
CA ASN A 66 8.91 -3.35 -3.29
C ASN A 66 10.30 -3.03 -2.66
N ASN A 67 10.35 -2.98 -1.32
CA ASN A 67 11.51 -2.66 -0.47
C ASN A 67 12.07 -1.22 -0.52
N SER A 68 11.30 -0.24 -1.00
CA SER A 68 11.71 1.18 -0.95
C SER A 68 11.02 1.95 0.17
N VAL A 69 11.63 3.04 0.65
CA VAL A 69 10.93 3.97 1.53
C VAL A 69 9.75 4.58 0.76
N PRO A 70 8.55 4.73 1.38
CA PRO A 70 7.41 5.35 0.71
C PRO A 70 7.75 6.73 0.15
N VAL A 71 7.33 6.96 -1.10
CA VAL A 71 7.49 8.24 -1.79
C VAL A 71 6.16 8.99 -1.76
N TYR A 72 6.21 10.27 -1.41
CA TYR A 72 5.04 11.13 -1.53
C TYR A 72 4.80 11.49 -2.99
N ILE A 73 3.59 11.19 -3.47
CA ILE A 73 3.17 11.44 -4.85
C ILE A 73 2.65 12.85 -5.01
N THR A 74 1.87 13.32 -4.03
CA THR A 74 1.22 14.63 -4.04
C THR A 74 0.70 14.95 -2.65
N CYS A 75 0.43 16.24 -2.40
CA CYS A 75 -0.13 16.72 -1.14
C CYS A 75 -1.10 17.88 -1.37
N ARG A 76 -2.14 17.92 -0.55
CA ARG A 76 -3.06 19.05 -0.45
C ARG A 76 -3.26 19.44 1.01
N PHE A 77 -3.35 20.75 1.23
CA PHE A 77 -3.83 21.30 2.49
C PHE A 77 -5.35 21.43 2.41
N TYR A 78 -6.04 20.71 3.27
CA TYR A 78 -7.47 20.85 3.44
C TYR A 78 -7.76 22.08 4.30
N SER A 79 -8.67 22.94 3.82
CA SER A 79 -9.30 24.00 4.58
C SER A 79 -10.78 24.07 4.20
N PRO A 80 -11.63 24.79 4.98
CA PRO A 80 -13.00 25.11 4.58
C PRO A 80 -13.09 26.00 3.33
N SER A 81 -11.95 26.48 2.84
CA SER A 81 -11.75 27.26 1.61
C SER A 81 -11.10 26.34 0.54
N PRO A 82 -10.87 26.76 -0.72
CA PRO A 82 -10.40 25.82 -1.74
C PRO A 82 -9.06 25.18 -1.33
N SER A 83 -8.98 23.85 -1.46
CA SER A 83 -7.78 23.09 -1.13
C SER A 83 -6.59 23.58 -1.96
N THR A 84 -5.46 23.82 -1.31
CA THR A 84 -4.26 24.32 -1.97
C THR A 84 -3.16 23.26 -1.97
N SER A 85 -2.26 23.30 -2.95
CA SER A 85 -1.03 22.48 -2.91
C SER A 85 -0.23 22.80 -1.64
N CYS A 86 0.44 21.78 -1.09
CA CYS A 86 1.28 21.95 0.08
C CYS A 86 2.59 22.67 -0.22
N GLY A 87 2.97 22.82 -1.49
CA GLY A 87 4.26 23.42 -1.91
C GLY A 87 5.51 22.57 -1.59
N LEU A 88 5.35 21.50 -0.81
CA LEU A 88 6.44 20.58 -0.43
C LEU A 88 6.75 19.51 -1.49
N ILE A 89 5.82 19.28 -2.40
CA ILE A 89 5.88 18.21 -3.40
C ILE A 89 5.50 18.81 -4.75
N THR A 90 6.34 18.56 -5.75
CA THR A 90 6.05 18.89 -7.14
C THR A 90 5.18 17.78 -7.73
N ASP A 91 3.92 18.10 -8.01
CA ASP A 91 3.01 17.15 -8.62
C ASP A 91 3.44 16.84 -10.06
N SER A 92 3.37 15.56 -10.45
CA SER A 92 3.48 15.19 -11.87
C SER A 92 2.26 15.71 -12.64
N GLU A 93 2.43 16.11 -13.90
CA GLU A 93 1.31 16.48 -14.79
C GLU A 93 0.29 15.34 -14.99
N ARG A 94 0.73 14.08 -14.76
CA ARG A 94 -0.12 12.89 -14.82
C ARG A 94 -0.92 12.66 -13.54
N VAL A 95 -0.65 13.41 -12.47
CA VAL A 95 -1.25 13.21 -11.16
C VAL A 95 -2.20 14.35 -10.83
N GLU A 96 -3.40 13.99 -10.38
CA GLU A 96 -4.39 14.94 -9.88
C GLU A 96 -4.90 14.48 -8.52
N MET A 97 -4.94 15.40 -7.56
CA MET A 97 -5.40 15.15 -6.20
C MET A 97 -6.52 16.11 -5.83
N MET A 98 -7.60 15.54 -5.28
CA MET A 98 -8.68 16.31 -4.64
C MET A 98 -8.77 15.93 -3.16
N VAL A 99 -9.18 16.90 -2.33
CA VAL A 99 -9.44 16.67 -0.92
C VAL A 99 -10.66 17.47 -0.48
N ASN A 100 -11.52 16.83 0.30
CA ASN A 100 -12.61 17.46 1.03
C ASN A 100 -12.68 16.90 2.46
N SER A 101 -13.70 17.30 3.24
CA SER A 101 -13.84 16.89 4.64
C SER A 101 -13.97 15.37 4.82
N GLU A 102 -14.56 14.67 3.85
CA GLU A 102 -14.92 13.27 3.95
C GLU A 102 -14.01 12.34 3.13
N ASN A 103 -13.49 12.80 2.00
CA ASN A 103 -12.76 11.97 1.06
C ASN A 103 -11.60 12.73 0.41
N SER A 104 -10.59 11.97 0.00
CA SER A 104 -9.56 12.38 -0.92
C SER A 104 -9.49 11.40 -2.08
N SER A 105 -9.22 11.92 -3.27
CA SER A 105 -8.96 11.13 -4.46
C SER A 105 -7.55 11.37 -4.99
N LEU A 106 -6.99 10.32 -5.60
CA LEU A 106 -5.77 10.36 -6.39
C LEU A 106 -6.07 9.80 -7.77
N THR A 107 -5.98 10.64 -8.78
CA THR A 107 -6.09 10.23 -10.19
C THR A 107 -4.70 10.17 -10.79
N ILE A 108 -4.37 9.02 -11.38
CA ILE A 108 -3.13 8.79 -12.16
C ILE A 108 -3.56 8.62 -13.62
N ARG A 109 -3.09 9.52 -14.48
CA ARG A 109 -3.38 9.53 -15.92
C ARG A 109 -2.36 8.72 -16.69
N SER A 110 -2.82 8.02 -17.72
CA SER A 110 -1.97 7.20 -18.59
C SER A 110 -1.11 6.22 -17.79
N PHE A 111 -1.79 5.33 -17.06
CA PHE A 111 -1.18 4.38 -16.13
C PHE A 111 -0.21 3.43 -16.85
N ASN A 112 1.00 3.27 -16.31
CA ASN A 112 2.05 2.45 -16.92
C ASN A 112 2.69 1.47 -15.91
N VAL A 113 3.64 0.65 -16.39
CA VAL A 113 4.28 -0.39 -15.57
C VAL A 113 4.99 0.22 -14.35
N SER A 114 5.65 1.37 -14.51
CA SER A 114 6.36 2.01 -13.40
C SER A 114 5.40 2.61 -12.37
N ASP A 115 4.14 2.87 -12.74
CA ASP A 115 3.08 3.31 -11.83
C ASP A 115 2.57 2.17 -10.92
N SER A 116 2.88 0.91 -11.20
CA SER A 116 2.48 -0.21 -10.32
C SER A 116 3.11 -0.09 -8.92
N GLY A 117 2.35 -0.47 -7.88
CA GLY A 117 2.81 -0.40 -6.50
C GLY A 117 1.69 -0.27 -5.49
N LEU A 118 2.06 -0.15 -4.21
CA LEU A 118 1.12 -0.01 -3.09
C LEU A 118 0.86 1.46 -2.79
N TYR A 119 -0.40 1.88 -2.83
CA TYR A 119 -0.84 3.25 -2.62
C TYR A 119 -1.68 3.37 -1.34
N TYR A 120 -1.49 4.47 -0.62
CA TYR A 120 -2.31 4.83 0.54
C TYR A 120 -2.25 6.32 0.79
N CYS A 121 -3.34 6.89 1.32
CA CYS A 121 -3.33 8.25 1.82
C CYS A 121 -2.83 8.28 3.27
N CYS A 122 -2.22 9.39 3.68
CA CYS A 122 -1.94 9.67 5.09
C CYS A 122 -2.21 11.13 5.44
N SER A 123 -2.52 11.39 6.71
CA SER A 123 -2.76 12.74 7.25
C SER A 123 -1.91 13.01 8.49
N LEU A 124 -1.72 14.29 8.83
CA LEU A 124 -0.89 14.72 9.95
C LEU A 124 -1.73 15.15 11.16
N LYS A 125 -1.99 14.21 12.07
CA LYS A 125 -2.65 14.56 13.34
C LYS A 125 -1.61 14.94 14.39
N GLN A 126 -1.42 16.24 14.61
CA GLN A 126 -0.43 16.80 15.54
C GLN A 126 1.00 16.37 15.16
N LYS A 127 1.59 15.40 15.89
CA LYS A 127 2.93 14.85 15.63
C LYS A 127 2.90 13.44 15.03
N TYR A 128 1.71 12.92 14.71
CA TYR A 128 1.52 11.56 14.26
C TYR A 128 1.02 11.51 12.82
N MET A 129 1.62 10.64 12.01
CA MET A 129 1.09 10.27 10.71
C MET A 129 0.03 9.18 10.88
N ILE A 130 -1.15 9.40 10.31
CA ILE A 130 -2.23 8.42 10.28
C ILE A 130 -2.34 7.88 8.87
N TYR A 131 -2.20 6.57 8.71
CA TYR A 131 -2.29 5.88 7.42
C TYR A 131 -3.67 5.25 7.21
N SER A 132 -4.13 5.25 5.96
CA SER A 132 -5.35 4.56 5.54
C SER A 132 -5.07 3.16 5.00
N ASN A 133 -6.15 2.45 4.66
CA ASN A 133 -6.07 1.16 3.96
C ASN A 133 -5.31 1.30 2.64
N SER A 134 -4.52 0.28 2.33
CA SER A 134 -3.68 0.29 1.14
C SER A 134 -4.33 -0.40 -0.05
N THR A 135 -4.10 0.14 -1.25
CA THR A 135 -4.52 -0.45 -2.53
C THR A 135 -3.28 -0.71 -3.38
N TYR A 136 -3.11 -1.95 -3.84
CA TYR A 136 -2.07 -2.31 -4.79
C TYR A 136 -2.60 -2.15 -6.21
N LEU A 137 -1.97 -1.26 -6.98
CA LEU A 137 -2.27 -1.08 -8.40
C LEU A 137 -1.25 -1.87 -9.23
N GLN A 138 -1.75 -2.61 -10.21
CA GLN A 138 -0.89 -3.30 -11.19
C GLN A 138 -1.48 -3.24 -12.59
N ILE A 139 -0.61 -3.39 -13.60
CA ILE A 139 -1.10 -3.57 -14.96
C ILE A 139 -1.81 -4.91 -15.08
N ARG A 140 -2.96 -4.90 -15.77
CA ARG A 140 -3.65 -6.12 -16.19
C ARG A 140 -2.76 -6.86 -17.19
N GLY A 141 -2.19 -7.99 -16.78
CA GLY A 141 -1.38 -8.82 -17.66
C GLY A 141 -2.21 -9.35 -18.83
N THR A 142 -1.63 -9.33 -20.03
CA THR A 142 -2.22 -10.02 -21.18
C THR A 142 -2.07 -11.54 -21.02
N HIS A 143 -2.81 -12.34 -21.77
CA HIS A 143 -2.67 -13.80 -21.74
C HIS A 143 -1.23 -14.24 -22.04
N GLN A 144 -0.52 -13.53 -22.92
CA GLN A 144 0.87 -13.78 -23.28
C GLN A 144 1.86 -13.44 -22.16
N ASP A 145 1.61 -12.39 -21.38
CA ASP A 145 2.49 -12.03 -20.26
C ASP A 145 2.42 -13.08 -19.14
N LYS A 146 1.22 -13.61 -18.88
CA LYS A 146 1.02 -14.70 -17.90
C LYS A 146 1.71 -15.98 -18.37
N GLU A 147 1.57 -16.34 -19.64
CA GLU A 147 2.24 -17.52 -20.21
C GLU A 147 3.77 -17.39 -20.16
N MET A 148 4.31 -16.21 -20.47
CA MET A 148 5.75 -15.93 -20.37
C MET A 148 6.25 -15.96 -18.92
N GLU A 149 5.46 -15.47 -17.96
CA GLU A 149 5.79 -15.54 -16.54
C GLU A 149 5.78 -16.99 -16.03
N LEU A 150 4.76 -17.78 -16.39
CA LEU A 150 4.66 -19.21 -16.10
C LEU A 150 5.81 -20.02 -16.73
N GLU A 151 6.22 -19.71 -17.95
CA GLU A 151 7.40 -20.30 -18.59
C GLU A 151 8.69 -19.93 -17.85
N SER A 152 8.85 -18.67 -17.43
CA SER A 152 10.02 -18.21 -16.70
C SER A 152 10.14 -18.86 -15.32
N LEU A 153 9.01 -19.03 -14.61
CA LEU A 153 8.89 -19.74 -13.35
C LEU A 153 9.22 -21.23 -13.53
N GLY A 154 8.71 -21.86 -14.59
CA GLY A 154 9.01 -23.24 -14.94
C GLY A 154 10.50 -23.46 -15.24
N LYS A 155 11.15 -22.54 -15.97
CA LYS A 155 12.60 -22.57 -16.23
C LYS A 155 13.40 -22.42 -14.95
N LYS A 156 12.98 -21.53 -14.03
CA LYS A 156 13.65 -21.30 -12.73
C LYS A 156 13.51 -22.48 -11.78
N GLN A 157 12.36 -23.17 -11.78
CA GLN A 157 12.16 -24.41 -11.03
C GLN A 157 13.00 -25.57 -11.59
N LYS A 158 13.04 -25.75 -12.92
CA LYS A 158 13.90 -26.76 -13.56
C LYS A 158 15.39 -26.52 -13.28
N SER A 159 15.83 -25.26 -13.34
CA SER A 159 17.22 -24.88 -12.98
C SER A 159 17.55 -25.21 -11.53
N LYS A 160 16.63 -24.94 -10.58
CA LYS A 160 16.80 -25.32 -9.17
C LYS A 160 16.80 -26.84 -8.96
N LEU A 161 15.95 -27.58 -9.67
CA LEU A 161 15.87 -29.04 -9.58
C LEU A 161 17.13 -29.72 -10.11
N ASN A 162 17.65 -29.27 -11.25
CA ASN A 162 18.91 -29.78 -11.83
C ASN A 162 20.11 -29.49 -10.93
N LYS A 163 20.10 -28.37 -10.20
CA LYS A 163 21.14 -28.04 -9.22
C LYS A 163 21.07 -28.93 -7.97
N HIS A 164 19.90 -29.43 -7.63
CA HIS A 164 19.71 -30.31 -6.47
C HIS A 164 20.07 -31.77 -6.78
N GLN A 165 20.00 -32.20 -8.05
CA GLN A 165 20.43 -33.53 -8.48
C GLN A 165 21.93 -33.65 -8.78
N LEU A 166 22.67 -32.53 -8.75
CA LEU A 166 24.11 -32.49 -9.00
C LEU A 166 24.95 -32.36 -7.70
N ASN A 167 24.30 -32.46 -6.53
CA ASN A 167 24.93 -32.50 -5.20
C ASN A 167 24.57 -33.79 -4.48
#